data_AF-A0A529LKP5-F1
#
_entry.id   AF-A0A529LKP5-F1
#
_cell.length_a   1.000
_cell.length_b   1.000
_cell.length_c   1.000
_cell.angle_alpha   90.00
_cell.angle_beta   90.00
_cell.angle_gamma   90.00
#
_symmetry.space_group_name_H-M   'P 1'
#
loop_
_entity.id
_entity.type
_entity.pdbx_description
1 polymer ?
#
loop_
_entity_poly.entity_id
_entity_poly.type
_entity_poly.pdbx_seq_one_letter_code
_entity_poly.pdbx_strand_id
1 'polypeptide(L)'
;WKTGPFYALAYLIFAIFGASLVAIFAVLPQSLIVLVAGLALMASLANALSIALKEEADRMAATVTFVVTASGLTLFGVGAAFWGLIAGLVVLFLDMIKKR
;
A
#
# COMPACT_ATOMS: atom_id res chain seq x y z
N TRP A 1 24.16 8.59 -5.14
CA TRP A 1 24.71 9.54 -4.15
C TRP A 1 24.33 11.00 -4.42
N LYS A 2 24.25 11.49 -5.67
CA LYS A 2 23.79 12.88 -5.97
C LYS A 2 22.27 13.07 -6.06
N THR A 3 21.49 12.00 -6.16
CA THR A 3 20.02 12.06 -6.28
C THR A 3 19.32 12.45 -4.97
N GLY A 4 19.82 11.97 -3.82
CA GLY A 4 19.24 12.27 -2.50
C GLY A 4 19.15 13.77 -2.17
N PRO A 5 20.24 14.55 -2.30
CA PRO A 5 20.21 16.00 -2.06
C PRO A 5 19.20 16.74 -2.94
N PHE A 6 19.04 16.32 -4.20
CA PHE A 6 18.10 16.93 -5.13
C PHE A 6 16.65 16.70 -4.70
N TYR A 7 16.29 15.46 -4.31
CA TYR A 7 14.96 15.18 -3.77
C TYR A 7 14.70 15.94 -2.47
N ALA A 8 15.68 16.01 -1.58
CA ALA A 8 15.54 16.76 -0.33
C ALA A 8 15.27 18.26 -0.58
N LEU A 9 16.01 18.87 -1.50
CA LEU A 9 15.82 20.27 -1.87
C LEU A 9 14.44 20.49 -2.51
N ALA A 10 14.02 19.60 -3.42
CA ALA A 10 12.70 19.66 -4.04
C ALA A 10 11.57 19.53 -3.01
N TYR A 11 11.67 18.57 -2.07
CA TYR A 11 10.69 18.40 -1.00
C TYR A 11 10.63 19.61 -0.06
N LEU A 12 11.77 20.25 0.25
CA LEU A 12 11.78 21.49 1.02
C LEU A 12 11.02 22.62 0.32
N ILE A 13 11.20 22.77 -1.00
CA ILE A 13 10.45 23.76 -1.78
C ILE A 13 8.95 23.44 -1.72
N PHE A 14 8.54 22.19 -1.96
CA PHE A 14 7.13 21.78 -1.85
C PHE A 14 6.57 21.98 -0.44
N ALA A 15 7.37 21.75 0.60
CA ALA A 15 6.95 21.93 1.99
C ALA A 15 6.61 23.39 2.32
N ILE A 16 7.33 24.36 1.75
CA ILE A 16 7.05 25.80 1.91
C ILE A 16 5.67 26.15 1.35
N PHE A 17 5.28 25.55 0.22
CA PHE A 17 3.93 25.72 -0.36
C PHE A 17 2.87 24.79 0.26
N GLY A 18 3.27 23.88 1.14
CA GLY A 18 2.39 22.87 1.74
C GLY A 18 1.25 23.49 2.55
N ALA A 19 1.52 24.56 3.30
CA ALA A 19 0.50 25.26 4.08
C ALA A 19 -0.63 25.83 3.19
N SER A 20 -0.27 26.45 2.06
CA SER A 20 -1.22 26.97 1.08
C SER A 20 -2.05 25.85 0.45
N LEU A 21 -1.42 24.72 0.14
CA LEU A 21 -2.11 23.56 -0.45
C LEU A 21 -3.10 22.93 0.55
N VAL A 22 -2.71 22.78 1.81
CA VAL A 22 -3.59 22.29 2.89
C VAL A 22 -4.79 23.23 3.08
N ALA A 23 -4.60 24.55 3.02
CA ALA A 23 -5.68 25.52 3.11
C ALA A 23 -6.72 25.35 1.98
N ILE A 24 -6.28 25.04 0.75
CA ILE A 24 -7.19 24.75 -0.38
C ILE A 24 -7.96 23.45 -0.12
N PHE A 25 -7.28 22.40 0.33
CA PHE A 25 -7.94 21.13 0.65
C PHE A 25 -8.91 21.24 1.83
N ALA A 26 -8.68 22.14 2.78
CA ALA A 26 -9.60 22.36 3.91
C ALA A 26 -10.94 22.98 3.50
N VAL A 27 -11.01 23.64 2.34
CA VAL A 27 -12.26 24.21 1.79
C VAL A 27 -13.05 23.18 0.97
N LEU A 28 -12.38 22.11 0.50
CA LEU A 28 -13.03 21.05 -0.28
C LEU A 28 -13.88 20.13 0.63
N PRO A 29 -15.05 19.67 0.17
CA PRO A 29 -15.81 18.66 0.89
C PRO A 29 -15.04 17.34 0.97
N GLN A 30 -15.12 16.69 2.12
CA GLN A 30 -14.38 15.45 2.42
C GLN A 30 -14.61 14.33 1.38
N SER A 31 -15.80 14.28 0.78
CA SER A 31 -16.13 13.31 -0.27
C SER A 31 -15.23 13.43 -1.51
N LEU A 32 -14.90 14.65 -1.95
CA LEU A 32 -14.04 14.85 -3.11
C LEU A 32 -12.59 14.43 -2.83
N ILE A 33 -12.10 14.68 -1.62
CA ILE A 33 -10.75 14.28 -1.20
C ILE A 33 -10.62 12.76 -1.21
N VAL A 34 -11.60 12.05 -0.62
CA VAL A 34 -11.62 10.58 -0.58
C VAL A 34 -11.73 10.00 -1.99
N LEU A 35 -12.55 10.60 -2.87
CA LEU A 35 -12.67 10.17 -4.26
C LEU A 35 -11.36 10.31 -5.03
N VAL A 36 -10.70 11.46 -4.97
CA VAL A 36 -9.42 11.68 -5.66
C VAL A 36 -8.34 10.75 -5.12
N ALA A 37 -8.26 10.57 -3.79
CA ALA A 37 -7.34 9.63 -3.18
C ALA A 37 -7.62 8.18 -3.61
N GLY A 38 -8.89 7.75 -3.62
CA GLY A 38 -9.29 6.42 -4.09
C GLY A 38 -8.94 6.19 -5.57
N LEU A 39 -9.25 7.16 -6.44
CA LEU A 39 -8.90 7.11 -7.87
C LEU A 39 -7.39 7.00 -8.09
N ALA A 40 -6.60 7.77 -7.33
CA ALA A 40 -5.14 7.73 -7.40
C ALA A 40 -4.57 6.37 -6.94
N LEU A 41 -5.19 5.74 -5.92
CA LEU A 41 -4.78 4.44 -5.41
C LEU A 41 -5.17 3.28 -6.32
N MET A 42 -6.27 3.38 -7.09
CA MET A 42 -6.76 2.29 -7.94
C MET A 42 -5.70 1.79 -8.94
N ALA A 43 -4.99 2.70 -9.61
CA ALA A 43 -3.97 2.33 -10.59
C ALA A 43 -2.77 1.58 -9.93
N SER A 44 -2.32 2.08 -8.78
CA SER A 44 -1.25 1.46 -8.01
C SER A 44 -1.65 0.07 -7.48
N LEU A 45 -2.88 -0.04 -6.95
CA LEU A 45 -3.43 -1.30 -6.45
C LEU A 45 -3.57 -2.33 -7.57
N ALA A 46 -4.12 -1.94 -8.73
CA ALA A 46 -4.27 -2.84 -9.87
C ALA A 46 -2.92 -3.38 -10.35
N ASN A 47 -1.90 -2.52 -10.44
CA ASN A 47 -0.55 -2.94 -10.81
C ASN A 47 0.07 -3.88 -9.76
N ALA A 48 -0.06 -3.56 -8.47
CA ALA A 48 0.46 -4.39 -7.39
C ALA A 48 -0.18 -5.79 -7.37
N LEU A 49 -1.50 -5.88 -7.55
CA LEU A 49 -2.22 -7.15 -7.63
C LEU A 49 -1.83 -7.96 -8.87
N SER A 50 -1.67 -7.30 -10.02
CA SER A 50 -1.22 -7.94 -11.26
C SER A 50 0.16 -8.60 -11.09
N ILE A 51 1.09 -7.89 -10.43
CA ILE A 51 2.43 -8.41 -10.14
C ILE A 51 2.36 -9.55 -9.11
N ALA A 52 1.59 -9.39 -8.03
CA ALA A 52 1.50 -10.37 -6.95
C ALA A 52 0.81 -11.68 -7.36
N LEU A 53 -0.15 -11.63 -8.27
CA LEU A 53 -0.90 -12.80 -8.76
C LEU A 53 -0.30 -13.40 -10.05
N LYS A 54 0.84 -12.89 -10.51
CA LYS A 54 1.46 -13.33 -11.77
C LYS A 54 1.87 -14.79 -11.73
N GLU A 55 2.60 -15.20 -10.69
CA GLU A 55 3.15 -16.55 -10.56
C GLU A 55 2.12 -17.51 -9.97
N GLU A 56 1.78 -18.58 -10.69
CA GLU A 56 0.70 -19.50 -10.28
C GLU A 56 0.98 -20.20 -8.95
N ALA A 57 2.27 -20.44 -8.65
CA ALA A 57 2.71 -21.06 -7.42
C ALA A 57 2.48 -20.17 -6.19
N ASP A 58 2.53 -18.85 -6.34
CA ASP A 58 2.48 -17.90 -5.23
C ASP A 58 1.09 -17.24 -5.12
N ARG A 59 0.17 -17.50 -6.06
CA ARG A 59 -1.21 -16.94 -6.11
C ARG A 59 -1.98 -17.16 -4.82
N MET A 60 -1.85 -18.35 -4.22
CA MET A 60 -2.56 -18.68 -2.97
C MET A 60 -2.07 -17.78 -1.83
N ALA A 61 -0.75 -17.69 -1.65
CA ALA A 61 -0.13 -16.81 -0.66
C ALA A 61 -0.48 -15.33 -0.88
N ALA A 62 -0.44 -14.85 -2.12
CA ALA A 62 -0.80 -13.48 -2.48
C ALA A 62 -2.27 -13.15 -2.19
N THR A 63 -3.18 -14.09 -2.50
CA THR A 63 -4.63 -13.93 -2.23
C THR A 63 -4.89 -13.88 -0.72
N VAL A 64 -4.27 -14.77 0.06
CA VAL A 64 -4.40 -14.77 1.52
C VAL A 64 -3.88 -13.46 2.12
N THR A 65 -2.71 -12.99 1.66
CA THR A 65 -2.13 -11.70 2.07
C THR A 65 -3.11 -10.56 1.83
N PHE A 66 -3.71 -10.51 0.65
CA PHE A 66 -4.66 -9.48 0.26
C PHE A 66 -5.94 -9.53 1.11
N VAL A 67 -6.56 -10.70 1.24
CA VAL A 67 -7.81 -10.89 1.99
C VAL A 67 -7.63 -10.53 3.46
N VAL A 68 -6.54 -10.98 4.09
CA VAL A 68 -6.25 -10.65 5.49
C VAL A 68 -5.95 -9.17 5.65
N THR A 69 -5.24 -8.53 4.71
CA THR A 69 -5.01 -7.08 4.75
C THR A 69 -6.30 -6.28 4.57
N ALA A 70 -7.17 -6.71 3.65
CA ALA A 70 -8.45 -6.06 3.34
C ALA A 70 -9.50 -6.25 4.44
N SER A 71 -9.36 -7.29 5.28
CA SER A 71 -10.29 -7.60 6.37
C SER A 71 -10.36 -6.52 7.46
N GLY A 72 -9.35 -5.64 7.56
CA GLY A 72 -9.28 -4.64 8.63
C GLY A 72 -9.04 -5.24 10.02
N LEU A 73 -8.62 -6.51 10.11
CA LEU A 73 -8.28 -7.17 11.37
C LEU A 73 -7.22 -6.38 12.15
N THR A 74 -7.52 -6.11 13.42
CA THR A 74 -6.57 -5.51 14.36
C THR A 74 -6.39 -6.48 15.53
N LEU A 75 -5.22 -7.11 15.60
CA LEU A 75 -4.88 -8.04 16.68
C LEU A 75 -3.71 -7.46 17.47
N PHE A 76 -3.83 -7.46 18.81
CA PHE A 76 -2.81 -6.92 19.72
C PHE A 76 -2.42 -5.45 19.45
N GLY A 77 -3.33 -4.65 18.91
CA GLY A 77 -3.07 -3.25 18.52
C GLY A 77 -2.28 -3.10 17.21
N VAL A 78 -1.98 -4.19 16.50
CA VAL A 78 -1.29 -4.19 15.21
C VAL A 78 -2.30 -4.33 14.07
N GLY A 79 -2.20 -3.45 13.08
CA GLY A 79 -3.12 -3.39 11.94
C GLY A 79 -3.03 -4.58 10.97
N ALA A 80 -4.04 -4.69 10.11
CA ALA A 80 -4.24 -5.81 9.21
C ALA A 80 -3.09 -6.04 8.21
N ALA A 81 -2.37 -4.98 7.82
CA ALA A 81 -1.25 -5.08 6.89
C ALA A 81 -0.12 -5.98 7.41
N PHE A 82 0.14 -5.96 8.72
CA PHE A 82 1.15 -6.82 9.34
C PHE A 82 0.69 -8.29 9.35
N TRP A 83 -0.53 -8.53 9.81
CA TRP A 83 -1.10 -9.88 9.89
C TRP A 83 -1.31 -10.49 8.50
N GLY A 84 -1.63 -9.67 7.51
CA GLY A 84 -1.71 -10.08 6.11
C GLY A 84 -0.37 -10.56 5.58
N LEU A 85 0.72 -9.82 5.84
CA LEU A 85 2.06 -10.23 5.46
C LEU A 85 2.46 -11.56 6.15
N ILE A 86 2.21 -11.69 7.45
CA ILE A 86 2.51 -12.92 8.19
C ILE A 86 1.74 -14.11 7.63
N ALA A 87 0.43 -13.97 7.40
CA ALA A 87 -0.41 -15.03 6.84
C ALA A 87 0.06 -15.44 5.43
N GLY A 88 0.39 -14.46 4.59
CA GLY A 88 0.99 -14.68 3.28
C GLY A 88 2.28 -15.46 3.31
N LEU A 89 3.22 -15.04 4.16
CA LEU A 89 4.52 -15.71 4.32
C LEU A 89 4.37 -17.14 4.83
N VAL A 90 3.44 -17.41 5.75
CA VAL A 90 3.17 -18.77 6.22
C VAL A 90 2.68 -19.65 5.07
N VAL A 91 1.73 -19.18 4.27
CA VAL A 91 1.21 -19.94 3.11
C VAL A 91 2.31 -20.17 2.08
N LEU A 92 3.10 -19.14 1.75
CA LEU A 92 4.22 -19.24 0.83
C LEU A 92 5.25 -20.29 1.32
N PHE A 93 5.56 -20.27 2.62
CA PHE A 93 6.51 -21.21 3.22
C PHE A 93 5.99 -22.66 3.18
N LEU A 94 4.69 -22.87 3.43
CA LEU A 94 4.06 -24.19 3.32
C LEU A 94 4.09 -24.71 1.88
N ASP A 95 3.81 -23.85 0.90
CA ASP A 95 3.89 -24.21 -0.52
C ASP A 95 5.32 -24.54 -0.96
N MET A 96 6.32 -23.81 -0.45
CA MET A 96 7.74 -24.11 -0.67
C MET A 96 8.15 -25.46 -0.08
N ILE A 97 7.65 -25.82 1.11
CA ILE A 97 7.94 -27.12 1.74
C ILE A 97 7.29 -28.26 0.95
N LYS A 98 6.05 -28.10 0.50
CA LYS A 98 5.31 -29.14 -0.23
C LYS A 98 5.88 -29.43 -1.62
N LYS A 99 6.57 -28.48 -2.23
CA LYS A 99 7.25 -28.64 -3.53
C LYS A 99 8.61 -29.34 -3.45
N ARG A 100 9.20 -29.49 -2.25
CA ARG A 100 10.40 -30.31 -2.02
C ARG A 100 10.03 -31.77 -1.81
#